data_AF-A0A514Z6V4-F1
#
_entry.id   AF-A0A514Z6V4-F1
#
_cell.length_a   1.000
_cell.length_b   1.000
_cell.length_c   1.000
_cell.angle_alpha   90.00
_cell.angle_beta   90.00
_cell.angle_gamma   90.00
#
_symmetry.space_group_name_H-M   'P 1'
#
loop_
_entity.id
_entity.type
_entity.pdbx_description
1 polymer ?
#
loop_
_entity_poly.entity_id
_entity_poly.type
_entity_poly.pdbx_seq_one_letter_code
_entity_poly.pdbx_strand_id
1 'polypeptide(L)' 'MENFKLKGYYSTHHIGCMVSVEPKIIPVISTDSFATLDEAKQEWMKDPWLEGEGKCILATEIIEVKNHD' A
#
# COMPACT_ATOMS: atom_id res chain seq x y z
N MET A 1 4.69 -9.96 16.55
CA MET A 1 4.57 -8.61 17.13
C MET A 1 5.19 -7.63 16.14
N GLU A 2 4.39 -7.19 15.18
CA GLU A 2 4.54 -5.98 14.37
C GLU A 2 3.15 -5.81 13.74
N ASN A 3 2.41 -4.76 14.10
CA ASN A 3 0.96 -4.80 13.88
C ASN A 3 0.43 -3.64 13.05
N PHE A 4 1.26 -2.78 12.44
CA PHE A 4 0.74 -1.76 11.52
C PHE A 4 1.47 -1.78 10.18
N LYS A 5 0.73 -1.66 9.08
CA LYS A 5 1.26 -1.55 7.72
C LYS A 5 0.53 -0.46 6.95
N LEU A 6 1.19 0.10 5.94
CA LEU A 6 0.54 1.02 5.00
C LEU A 6 -0.14 0.22 3.90
N LYS A 7 -1.33 0.66 3.49
CA LYS A 7 -2.09 0.07 2.40
C LYS A 7 -2.44 1.15 1.39
N GLY A 8 -2.16 0.84 0.13
CA GLY A 8 -2.50 1.66 -1.01
C GLY A 8 -3.22 0.84 -2.08
N TYR A 9 -3.57 1.52 -3.16
CA TYR A 9 -4.22 0.89 -4.31
C TYR A 9 -3.61 1.43 -5.59
N TYR A 10 -3.47 0.56 -6.57
CA TYR A 10 -3.09 0.97 -7.90
C TYR A 10 -3.97 0.30 -8.95
N SER A 11 -4.11 0.98 -10.10
CA SER A 11 -4.90 0.50 -11.22
C SER A 11 -3.98 -0.17 -12.24
N THR A 12 -4.21 -1.44 -12.55
CA THR A 12 -3.58 -2.08 -13.71
C THR A 12 -4.42 -1.85 -14.95
N HIS A 13 -4.08 -0.82 -15.73
CA HIS A 13 -4.62 -0.65 -17.09
C HIS A 13 -3.63 -1.02 -18.21
N HIS A 14 -2.44 -1.56 -17.89
CA HIS A 14 -1.36 -1.61 -18.86
C HIS A 14 -0.81 -3.01 -19.12
N ILE A 15 -1.36 -3.65 -20.16
CA ILE A 15 -0.56 -4.38 -21.15
C ILE A 15 -0.44 -3.41 -22.34
N GLY A 16 0.55 -2.51 -22.29
CA GLY A 16 0.61 -1.35 -23.22
C GLY A 16 -0.55 -0.35 -23.03
N CYS A 17 -0.68 0.65 -23.92
CA CYS A 17 -1.75 1.67 -23.90
C CYS A 17 -3.16 1.14 -24.25
N MET A 18 -3.44 -0.14 -24.00
CA MET A 18 -4.71 -0.75 -24.33
C MET A 18 -5.59 -0.82 -23.07
N VAL A 19 -6.59 0.05 -23.05
CA VAL A 19 -7.51 0.28 -21.93
C VAL A 19 -8.37 -0.98 -21.71
N SER A 20 -8.16 -1.66 -20.59
CA SER A 20 -9.18 -2.57 -20.01
C SER A 20 -10.45 -1.78 -19.71
N VAL A 21 -11.62 -2.34 -20.02
CA VAL A 21 -12.92 -1.69 -19.83
C VAL A 21 -13.24 -1.45 -18.34
N GLU A 22 -12.56 -2.18 -17.44
CA GLU A 22 -12.69 -1.99 -16.00
C GLU A 22 -11.30 -1.87 -15.34
N PRO A 23 -11.01 -0.77 -14.61
CA PRO A 23 -9.84 -0.69 -13.75
C PRO A 23 -9.86 -1.81 -12.72
N LYS A 24 -8.92 -2.75 -12.80
CA LYS A 24 -8.68 -3.63 -11.65
C LYS A 24 -7.94 -2.82 -10.59
N ILE A 25 -8.63 -2.51 -9.49
CA ILE A 25 -8.05 -1.90 -8.30
C ILE A 25 -7.36 -3.02 -7.53
N ILE A 26 -6.04 -2.97 -7.45
CA ILE A 26 -5.24 -3.96 -6.72
C ILE A 26 -4.77 -3.34 -5.40
N PRO A 27 -5.16 -3.88 -4.24
CA PRO A 27 -4.62 -3.44 -2.96
C PRO A 27 -3.16 -3.87 -2.85
N VAL A 28 -2.30 -2.96 -2.39
CA VAL A 28 -0.91 -3.24 -2.05
C VAL A 28 -0.70 -2.88 -0.60
N ILE A 29 -0.04 -3.78 0.11
CA ILE A 29 0.35 -3.61 1.50
C ILE A 29 1.86 -3.42 1.51
N SER A 30 2.35 -2.43 2.27
CA SER A 30 3.77 -2.18 2.43
C SER A 30 4.51 -3.42 2.97
N THR A 31 5.73 -3.61 2.50
CA THR A 31 6.67 -4.52 3.14
C THR A 31 7.04 -4.03 4.54
N ASP A 32 7.09 -2.71 4.72
CA ASP A 32 7.33 -2.08 6.01
C ASP A 32 6.27 -2.48 7.03
N SER A 33 6.72 -2.59 8.27
CA SER A 33 5.88 -2.87 9.43
C SER A 33 6.25 -1.89 10.54
N PHE A 34 5.26 -1.44 11.29
CA PHE A 34 5.45 -0.50 12.40
C PHE A 34 4.94 -1.12 13.69
N ALA A 35 5.65 -0.83 14.79
CA ALA A 35 5.27 -1.33 16.11
C ALA A 35 4.06 -0.57 16.67
N THR A 36 3.93 0.71 16.33
CA THR A 36 2.85 1.58 16.78
C THR A 36 2.15 2.31 15.63
N LEU A 37 0.91 2.76 15.89
CA LEU A 37 0.17 3.61 14.95
C LEU A 37 0.83 4.98 14.75
N ASP A 38 1.50 5.53 15.78
CA ASP A 38 2.13 6.85 15.67
C ASP A 38 3.34 6.82 14.74
N GLU A 39 4.20 5.80 14.87
CA GLU A 39 5.31 5.57 13.93
C GLU A 39 4.82 5.42 12.49
N ALA A 40 3.78 4.60 12.27
CA ALA A 40 3.18 4.43 10.94
C ALA A 40 2.67 5.75 10.35
N LYS A 41 2.06 6.61 11.18
CA LYS A 41 1.59 7.94 10.76
C LYS A 41 2.75 8.87 10.42
N GLN A 42 3.81 8.90 11.24
CA GLN A 42 4.95 9.75 11.01
C GLN A 42 5.64 9.40 9.69
N GLU A 43 5.83 8.11 9.40
CA GLU A 43 6.40 7.68 8.12
C GLU A 43 5.45 7.98 6.96
N TRP A 44 4.15 7.70 7.09
CA TRP A 44 3.16 8.04 6.05
C TRP A 44 3.11 9.55 5.72
N MET A 45 3.32 10.42 6.71
CA MET A 45 3.37 11.87 6.51
C MET A 45 4.66 12.34 5.84
N LYS A 46 5.79 11.64 6.04
CA LYS A 46 7.06 11.94 5.38
C LYS A 46 7.01 11.55 3.90
N ASP A 47 6.57 10.32 3.65
CA ASP A 47 6.43 9.78 2.31
C ASP A 47 5.22 8.83 2.23
N PRO A 48 4.13 9.25 1.56
CA PRO A 48 2.97 8.40 1.40
C PRO A 48 3.08 7.42 0.23
N TRP A 49 4.21 7.37 -0.48
CA TRP A 49 4.39 6.49 -1.63
C TRP A 49 4.93 5.13 -1.21
N LEU A 50 4.29 4.06 -1.68
CA LEU A 50 4.76 2.69 -1.58
C LEU A 50 5.52 2.33 -2.86
N GLU A 51 6.70 1.76 -2.71
CA GLU A 51 7.49 1.22 -3.81
C GLU A 51 7.03 -0.22 -4.09
N GLY A 52 6.52 -0.50 -5.30
CA GLY A 52 6.10 -1.86 -5.67
C GLY A 52 6.24 -2.13 -7.16
N GLU A 53 7.05 -3.12 -7.53
CA GLU A 53 7.15 -3.71 -8.89
C GLU A 53 7.14 -2.68 -10.05
N GLY A 54 7.87 -1.57 -9.90
CA GLY A 54 7.97 -0.51 -10.92
C GLY A 54 6.75 0.42 -11.01
N LYS A 55 5.91 0.47 -9.98
CA LYS A 55 4.74 1.35 -9.86
C LYS A 55 4.84 2.17 -8.58
N CYS A 56 4.54 3.46 -8.68
CA CYS A 56 4.38 4.34 -7.51
C CYS A 56 2.93 4.24 -7.04
N ILE A 57 2.73 3.86 -5.78
CA ILE A 57 1.40 3.61 -5.22
C ILE A 57 1.19 4.56 -4.06
N LEU A 58 0.11 5.32 -4.05
CA LEU A 58 -0.22 6.17 -2.91
C LEU A 58 -0.84 5.31 -1.79
N ALA A 59 -0.22 5.30 -0.62
CA ALA A 59 -0.81 4.77 0.60
C ALA A 59 -2.00 5.65 1.02
N THR A 60 -3.14 5.02 1.23
CA THR A 60 -4.40 5.69 1.60
C THR A 60 -4.89 5.29 2.99
N GLU A 61 -4.37 4.19 3.54
CA GLU A 61 -4.84 3.61 4.80
C GLU A 61 -3.65 3.07 5.60
N ILE A 62 -3.75 3.12 6.93
CA ILE A 62 -2.90 2.35 7.85
C ILE A 62 -3.76 1.21 8.38
N ILE A 63 -3.29 -0.02 8.22
CA ILE A 63 -4.02 -1.23 8.64
C ILE A 63 -3.34 -1.89 9.82
N GLU A 64 -4.14 -2.45 10.73
CA GLU A 64 -3.63 -3.33 11.79
C GLU A 64 -3.54 -4.77 11.25
N VAL A 65 -2.36 -5.41 11.32
CA VAL A 65 -2.20 -6.80 10.91
C VAL A 65 -2.13 -7.68 12.14
N LYS A 66 -3.20 -8.46 12.37
CA LYS A 66 -3.24 -9.48 13.42
C LYS A 66 -2.71 -10.78 12.82
N ASN A 67 -1.56 -11.24 13.30
CA ASN A 67 -1.14 -12.61 13.05
C ASN A 67 -2.17 -13.53 13.73
N HIS A 68 -2.99 -14.21 12.93
CA HIS A 68 -3.75 -15.35 13.41
C HIS A 68 -2.77 -16.53 13.48
N ASP A 69 -2.39 -16.90 14.71
CA ASP A 69 -1.74 -18.18 15.01
C ASP A 69 -2.67 -19.36 14.68
#